data_AF-A0A7L1AMM4-F1
#
_entry.id   AF-A0A7L1AMM4-F1
#
_cell.length_a   1.000
_cell.length_b   1.000
_cell.length_c   1.000
_cell.angle_alpha   90.00
_cell.angle_beta   90.00
_cell.angle_gamma   90.00
#
_symmetry.space_group_name_H-M   'P 1'
#
loop_
_entity.id
_entity.type
_entity.pdbx_description
1 polymer ?
#
loop_
_entity_poly.entity_id
_entity_poly.type
_entity_poly.pdbx_seq_one_letter_code
_entity_poly.pdbx_strand_id
1 'polypeptide(L)'
;MAFLMKSMLSNQVKNLGLGGGGEESKEESTPSDPAAAAGMTREEYEEYQKQMVEEKMERDAAFAQKKAERAVLRVHLREKYRLPKSELDENQIQMAGDDVGLPEDLQKMVAEDQEEEEDKDSILGQLQNIQNMDMDAIKEKAQATFTEMKQAAEQKCSVM
;
A
#
# COMPACT_ATOMS: atom_id res chain seq x y z
N MET A 1 -11.62 22.69 8.93
CA MET A 1 -11.36 22.84 10.39
C MET A 1 -12.61 23.38 11.12
N ALA A 2 -13.79 22.77 10.96
CA ALA A 2 -15.04 23.32 11.53
C ALA A 2 -15.90 22.28 12.27
N PHE A 3 -15.31 21.15 12.69
CA PHE A 3 -16.05 20.07 13.37
C PHE A 3 -15.53 19.73 14.78
N LEU A 4 -14.51 20.45 15.27
CA LEU A 4 -13.87 20.20 16.57
C LEU A 4 -14.19 21.24 17.66
N MET A 5 -15.00 22.26 17.36
CA MET A 5 -15.36 23.30 18.36
C MET A 5 -16.71 23.07 19.05
N LYS A 6 -17.52 22.08 18.61
CA LYS A 6 -18.89 21.89 19.14
C LYS A 6 -18.99 20.98 20.37
N SER A 7 -17.95 20.21 20.69
CA SER A 7 -17.95 19.27 21.83
C SER A 7 -17.55 19.89 23.17
N MET A 8 -16.86 21.04 23.19
CA MET A 8 -16.40 21.64 24.45
C MET A 8 -17.43 22.59 25.11
N LEU A 9 -18.42 23.10 24.37
CA LEU A 9 -19.40 24.06 24.89
C LEU A 9 -20.63 23.41 25.55
N SER A 10 -20.86 22.10 25.40
CA SER A 10 -22.07 21.43 25.91
C SER A 10 -21.95 20.89 27.34
N ASN A 11 -20.73 20.75 27.87
CA ASN A 11 -20.50 20.18 29.21
C ASN A 11 -20.43 21.21 30.34
N GLN A 12 -20.27 22.51 30.03
CA GLN A 12 -20.18 23.57 31.05
C GLN A 12 -21.54 24.22 31.36
N VAL A 13 -22.53 24.11 30.47
CA VAL A 13 -23.86 24.73 30.69
C VAL A 13 -24.78 23.86 31.57
N LYS A 14 -24.45 22.58 31.77
CA LYS A 14 -25.28 21.65 32.56
C LYS A 14 -25.10 21.75 34.08
N ASN A 15 -24.09 22.48 34.57
CA ASN A 15 -23.79 22.52 36.01
C ASN A 15 -23.93 23.89 36.66
N LEU A 16 -24.64 24.84 36.02
CA LEU A 16 -24.83 26.18 36.57
C LEU A 16 -26.25 26.71 36.31
N GLY A 17 -27.23 26.10 36.96
CA GLY A 17 -28.62 26.59 37.03
C GLY A 17 -29.33 25.91 38.18
N LEU A 18 -29.29 26.52 39.37
CA LEU A 18 -30.45 27.20 39.98
C LEU A 18 -31.43 26.21 40.61
N GLY A 19 -31.46 26.21 41.95
CA GLY A 19 -32.28 25.31 42.74
C GLY A 19 -33.78 25.60 42.72
N GLY A 20 -34.51 24.67 43.35
CA GLY A 20 -35.85 24.88 43.90
C GLY A 20 -36.95 24.04 43.27
N GLY A 21 -37.62 23.25 44.12
CA GLY A 21 -39.01 22.83 43.94
C GLY A 21 -39.20 21.42 43.37
N GLY A 22 -39.74 20.53 44.19
CA GLY A 22 -40.23 19.23 43.74
C GLY A 22 -41.62 19.32 43.12
N GLU A 23 -41.95 18.36 42.27
CA GLU A 23 -43.20 17.57 42.26
C GLU A 23 -43.10 16.50 41.16
N GLU A 24 -43.79 15.40 41.41
CA GLU A 24 -43.80 14.16 40.66
C GLU A 24 -44.43 14.31 39.26
N SER A 25 -43.82 13.74 38.22
CA SER A 25 -44.55 13.42 36.98
C SER A 25 -43.84 12.36 36.13
N LYS A 26 -44.42 11.16 36.15
CA LYS A 26 -44.44 10.08 35.14
C LYS A 26 -43.12 9.70 34.46
N GLU A 27 -42.62 8.55 34.87
CA GLU A 27 -41.82 7.64 34.04
C GLU A 27 -42.59 7.28 32.77
N GLU A 28 -42.36 8.03 31.69
CA GLU A 28 -42.61 7.53 30.35
C GLU A 28 -41.52 6.50 30.06
N SER A 29 -41.96 5.24 29.98
CA SER A 29 -41.15 4.06 29.71
C SER A 29 -40.30 4.26 28.45
N THR A 30 -39.07 4.71 28.63
CA THR A 30 -37.98 4.43 27.70
C THR A 30 -37.97 2.92 27.49
N PRO A 31 -37.96 2.38 26.26
CA PRO A 31 -37.78 0.95 26.08
C PRO A 31 -36.45 0.61 26.75
N SER A 32 -36.52 -0.08 27.88
CA SER A 32 -35.36 -0.40 28.74
C SER A 32 -34.39 -1.36 28.06
N ASP A 33 -34.74 -1.83 26.86
CA ASP A 33 -34.00 -2.80 26.10
C ASP A 33 -33.61 -2.21 24.73
N PRO A 34 -32.31 -1.96 24.48
CA PRO A 34 -31.82 -1.46 23.20
C PRO A 34 -32.15 -2.40 22.03
N ALA A 35 -32.39 -3.69 22.30
CA ALA A 35 -32.85 -4.65 21.30
C ALA A 35 -34.28 -4.35 20.81
N ALA A 36 -35.19 -4.03 21.75
CA ALA A 36 -36.57 -3.67 21.44
C ALA A 36 -36.67 -2.33 20.67
N ALA A 37 -35.76 -1.39 20.95
CA ALA A 37 -35.66 -0.13 20.22
C ALA A 37 -35.15 -0.31 18.77
N ALA A 38 -34.34 -1.34 18.52
CA ALA A 38 -33.89 -1.73 17.20
C ALA A 38 -34.88 -2.65 16.45
N GLY A 39 -36.00 -3.02 17.07
CA GLY A 39 -37.01 -3.91 16.49
C GLY A 39 -36.54 -5.36 16.31
N MET A 40 -35.48 -5.76 17.01
CA MET A 40 -34.90 -7.10 16.94
C MET A 40 -35.14 -7.88 18.23
N THR A 41 -35.12 -9.20 18.16
CA THR A 41 -35.06 -10.02 19.37
C THR A 41 -33.71 -9.78 20.07
N ARG A 42 -33.68 -9.96 21.39
CA ARG A 42 -32.47 -9.72 22.20
C ARG A 42 -31.26 -10.52 21.69
N GLU A 43 -31.49 -11.74 21.24
CA GLU A 43 -30.45 -12.63 20.69
C GLU A 43 -29.92 -12.10 19.35
N GLU A 44 -30.80 -11.66 18.44
CA GLU A 44 -30.41 -11.05 17.17
C GLU A 44 -29.62 -9.74 17.36
N TYR A 45 -29.95 -8.95 18.38
CA TYR A 45 -29.24 -7.71 18.70
C TYR A 45 -27.83 -7.96 19.24
N GLU A 46 -27.66 -8.97 20.09
CA GLU A 46 -26.35 -9.38 20.61
C GLU A 46 -25.45 -9.94 19.48
N GLU A 47 -26.00 -10.73 18.56
CA GLU A 47 -25.27 -11.21 17.38
C GLU A 47 -24.88 -10.08 16.42
N TYR A 48 -25.79 -9.12 16.17
CA TYR A 48 -25.48 -7.95 15.34
C TYR A 48 -24.36 -7.11 15.95
N GLN A 49 -24.39 -6.86 17.26
CA GLN A 49 -23.30 -6.16 17.94
C GLN A 49 -21.97 -6.91 17.79
N LYS A 50 -22.00 -8.24 17.92
CA LYS A 50 -20.82 -9.09 17.74
C LYS A 50 -20.26 -8.96 16.32
N GLN A 51 -21.10 -9.06 15.29
CA GLN A 51 -20.69 -8.89 13.89
C GLN A 51 -20.08 -7.51 13.64
N MET A 52 -20.68 -6.45 14.18
CA MET A 52 -20.16 -5.09 14.04
C MET A 52 -18.77 -4.92 14.70
N VAL A 53 -18.53 -5.60 15.82
CA VAL A 53 -17.23 -5.61 16.49
C VAL A 53 -16.22 -6.44 15.72
N GLU A 54 -16.60 -7.63 15.24
CA GLU A 54 -15.74 -8.50 14.43
C GLU A 54 -15.31 -7.81 13.13
N GLU A 55 -16.24 -7.25 12.36
CA GLU A 55 -15.93 -6.50 11.13
C GLU A 55 -15.03 -5.30 11.41
N LYS A 56 -15.27 -4.58 12.52
CA LYS A 56 -14.40 -3.48 12.92
C LYS A 56 -13.00 -3.98 13.24
N MET A 57 -12.87 -5.09 13.97
CA MET A 57 -11.57 -5.67 14.30
C MET A 57 -10.81 -6.12 13.05
N GLU A 58 -11.48 -6.79 12.10
CA GLU A 58 -10.89 -7.19 10.82
C GLU A 58 -10.41 -6.00 10.00
N ARG A 59 -11.24 -4.95 9.91
CA ARG A 59 -10.86 -3.71 9.22
C ARG A 59 -9.66 -3.04 9.89
N ASP A 60 -9.68 -2.91 11.20
CA ASP A 60 -8.60 -2.26 11.95
C ASP A 60 -7.29 -3.06 11.81
N ALA A 61 -7.35 -4.40 11.78
CA ALA A 61 -6.21 -5.27 11.52
C ALA A 61 -5.65 -5.07 10.09
N ALA A 62 -6.52 -5.06 9.08
CA ALA A 62 -6.11 -4.82 7.69
C ALA A 62 -5.50 -3.41 7.51
N PHE A 63 -6.04 -2.40 8.18
CA PHE A 63 -5.47 -1.06 8.17
C PHE A 63 -4.10 -1.00 8.87
N ALA A 64 -3.94 -1.70 9.99
CA ALA A 64 -2.66 -1.79 10.69
C ALA A 64 -1.59 -2.44 9.80
N GLN A 65 -1.91 -3.55 9.13
CA GLN A 65 -1.03 -4.24 8.21
C GLN A 65 -0.60 -3.33 7.04
N LYS A 66 -1.55 -2.73 6.31
CA LYS A 66 -1.24 -1.81 5.20
C LYS A 66 -0.41 -0.60 5.64
N LYS A 67 -0.63 -0.11 6.86
CA LYS A 67 0.14 1.01 7.41
C LYS A 67 1.58 0.59 7.70
N ALA A 68 1.79 -0.62 8.18
CA ALA A 68 3.09 -1.20 8.42
C ALA A 68 3.84 -1.47 7.10
N GLU A 69 3.20 -2.07 6.10
CA GLU A 69 3.78 -2.28 4.75
C GLU A 69 4.26 -0.97 4.12
N ARG A 70 3.43 0.09 4.26
CA ARG A 70 3.81 1.43 3.80
C ARG A 70 4.98 2.00 4.59
N ALA A 71 5.12 1.66 5.88
CA ALA A 71 6.27 2.05 6.68
C ALA A 71 7.53 1.28 6.23
N VAL A 72 7.43 0.00 5.91
CA VAL A 72 8.52 -0.81 5.34
C VAL A 72 9.03 -0.20 4.02
N LEU A 73 8.13 0.15 3.11
CA LEU A 73 8.50 0.85 1.87
C LEU A 73 9.28 2.15 2.15
N ARG A 74 8.79 2.94 3.11
CA ARG A 74 9.45 4.20 3.52
C ARG A 74 10.84 3.95 4.12
N VAL A 75 11.04 2.86 4.87
CA VAL A 75 12.36 2.47 5.41
C VAL A 75 13.30 2.10 4.27
N HIS A 76 12.88 1.23 3.35
CA HIS A 76 13.71 0.83 2.20
C HIS A 76 14.14 2.01 1.32
N LEU A 77 13.24 2.95 1.04
CA LEU A 77 13.59 4.14 0.27
C LEU A 77 14.61 5.01 1.01
N ARG A 78 14.48 5.18 2.33
CA ARG A 78 15.46 5.93 3.10
C ARG A 78 16.83 5.27 3.07
N GLU A 79 16.89 3.96 3.21
CA GLU A 79 18.14 3.20 3.09
C GLU A 79 18.77 3.36 1.70
N LYS A 80 17.97 3.18 0.63
CA LYS A 80 18.40 3.34 -0.77
C LYS A 80 19.02 4.72 -1.03
N TYR A 81 18.44 5.78 -0.50
CA TYR A 81 18.91 7.16 -0.69
C TYR A 81 19.78 7.68 0.45
N ARG A 82 20.20 6.83 1.40
CA ARG A 82 21.01 7.18 2.58
C ARG A 82 20.42 8.33 3.42
N LEU A 83 19.11 8.35 3.55
CA LEU A 83 18.39 9.29 4.39
C LEU A 83 18.38 8.81 5.86
N PRO A 84 18.29 9.72 6.84
CA PRO A 84 18.19 9.36 8.25
C PRO A 84 16.98 8.49 8.54
N LYS A 85 17.15 7.48 9.40
CA LYS A 85 16.06 6.58 9.84
C LYS A 85 14.96 7.34 10.57
N SER A 86 13.75 6.79 10.52
CA SER A 86 12.56 7.38 11.14
C SER A 86 12.01 6.42 12.18
N GLU A 87 12.18 6.75 13.46
CA GLU A 87 11.68 5.96 14.59
C GLU A 87 10.16 5.72 14.51
N LEU A 88 9.40 6.68 13.97
CA LEU A 88 7.96 6.55 13.77
C LEU A 88 7.58 5.42 12.79
N ASP A 89 8.46 5.14 11.83
CA ASP A 89 8.22 4.09 10.84
C ASP A 89 8.62 2.72 11.40
N GLU A 90 9.73 2.67 12.15
CA GLU A 90 10.16 1.47 12.88
C GLU A 90 9.09 1.02 13.90
N ASN A 91 8.52 1.96 14.67
CA ASN A 91 7.43 1.68 15.60
C ASN A 91 6.17 1.16 14.89
N GLN A 92 5.84 1.69 13.71
CA GLN A 92 4.69 1.23 12.93
C GLN A 92 4.85 -0.21 12.42
N ILE A 93 6.08 -0.59 12.08
CA ILE A 93 6.41 -1.95 11.67
C ILE A 93 6.30 -2.88 12.88
N GLN A 94 6.94 -2.54 14.00
CA GLN A 94 6.90 -3.34 15.23
C GLN A 94 5.48 -3.56 15.77
N MET A 95 4.60 -2.57 15.65
CA MET A 95 3.20 -2.70 16.09
C MET A 95 2.39 -3.73 15.29
N ALA A 96 2.75 -4.00 14.04
CA ALA A 96 2.09 -5.00 13.21
C ALA A 96 2.76 -6.39 13.31
N GLY A 97 3.90 -6.49 14.01
CA GLY A 97 4.73 -7.68 14.10
C GLY A 97 5.91 -7.67 13.12
N ASP A 98 6.85 -8.60 13.28
CA ASP A 98 8.07 -8.67 12.46
C ASP A 98 7.81 -9.21 11.03
N ASP A 99 6.62 -9.73 10.75
CA ASP A 99 6.25 -10.33 9.45
C ASP A 99 5.53 -9.32 8.54
N VAL A 100 6.15 -8.16 8.33
CA VAL A 100 5.61 -7.11 7.46
C VAL A 100 6.51 -6.95 6.25
N GLY A 101 6.04 -7.40 5.10
CA GLY A 101 6.72 -7.29 3.81
C GLY A 101 6.46 -5.98 3.07
N LEU A 102 6.98 -5.90 1.85
CA LEU A 102 6.56 -4.89 0.89
C LEU A 102 5.11 -5.12 0.45
N PRO A 103 4.34 -4.07 0.14
CA PRO A 103 2.98 -4.19 -0.39
C PRO A 103 2.88 -5.19 -1.56
N GLU A 104 1.88 -6.07 -1.54
CA GLU A 104 1.68 -7.12 -2.56
C GLU A 104 1.61 -6.56 -3.99
N ASP A 105 0.94 -5.43 -4.19
CA ASP A 105 0.85 -4.77 -5.50
C ASP A 105 2.23 -4.43 -6.08
N LEU A 106 3.16 -3.99 -5.23
CA LEU A 106 4.53 -3.69 -5.65
C LEU A 106 5.30 -4.98 -5.98
N GLN A 107 5.08 -6.05 -5.22
CA GLN A 107 5.70 -7.35 -5.52
C GLN A 107 5.22 -7.89 -6.86
N LYS A 108 3.92 -7.75 -7.16
CA LYS A 108 3.31 -8.18 -8.42
C LYS A 108 3.86 -7.41 -9.62
N MET A 109 3.92 -6.09 -9.55
CA MET A 109 4.51 -5.28 -10.64
C MET A 109 5.97 -5.64 -10.90
N VAL A 110 6.76 -5.91 -9.85
CA VAL A 110 8.16 -6.32 -10.01
C VAL A 110 8.30 -7.71 -10.64
N ALA A 111 7.36 -8.61 -10.40
CA ALA A 111 7.35 -9.93 -11.03
C ALA A 111 6.96 -9.82 -12.52
N GLU A 112 5.93 -9.05 -12.84
CA GLU A 112 5.47 -8.83 -14.23
C GLU A 112 6.55 -8.15 -15.08
N ASP A 113 7.24 -7.14 -14.55
CA ASP A 113 8.37 -6.47 -15.24
C ASP A 113 9.53 -7.43 -15.56
N GLN A 114 9.80 -8.42 -14.68
CA GLN A 114 10.86 -9.41 -14.92
C GLN A 114 10.49 -10.36 -16.06
N GLU A 115 9.26 -10.83 -16.12
CA GLU A 115 8.79 -11.70 -17.21
C GLU A 115 8.86 -10.99 -18.56
N GLU A 116 8.46 -9.72 -18.63
CA GLU A 116 8.53 -8.93 -19.87
C GLU A 116 9.98 -8.70 -20.36
N GLU A 117 10.93 -8.49 -19.46
CA GLU A 117 12.34 -8.31 -19.82
C GLU A 117 13.00 -9.64 -20.24
N GLU A 118 12.68 -10.75 -19.57
CA GLU A 118 13.16 -12.09 -19.96
C GLU A 118 12.68 -12.50 -21.36
N ASP A 119 11.45 -12.13 -21.74
CA ASP A 119 10.92 -12.37 -23.08
C ASP A 119 11.64 -11.54 -24.16
N LYS A 120 12.08 -10.32 -23.83
CA LYS A 120 12.86 -9.45 -24.73
C LYS A 120 14.31 -9.91 -24.88
N ASP A 121 14.93 -10.36 -23.79
CA ASP A 121 16.29 -10.88 -23.76
C ASP A 121 16.40 -12.30 -24.34
N SER A 122 15.29 -13.02 -24.40
CA SER A 122 15.20 -14.33 -25.06
C SER A 122 15.54 -14.25 -26.55
N ILE A 123 16.15 -15.31 -27.08
CA ILE A 123 16.57 -15.46 -28.49
C ILE A 123 15.40 -15.15 -29.46
N LEU A 124 14.18 -15.49 -29.07
CA LEU A 124 12.96 -15.23 -29.84
C LEU A 124 12.61 -13.72 -29.89
N GLY A 125 12.74 -13.01 -28.76
CA GLY A 125 12.53 -11.57 -28.65
C GLY A 125 13.61 -10.77 -29.40
N GLN A 126 14.86 -11.23 -29.36
CA GLN A 126 15.94 -10.69 -30.19
C GLN A 126 15.67 -10.86 -31.69
N LEU A 127 15.13 -12.01 -32.12
CA LEU A 127 14.73 -12.26 -33.51
C LEU A 127 13.58 -11.35 -33.99
N GLN A 128 12.61 -11.05 -33.11
CA GLN A 128 11.57 -10.06 -33.41
C GLN A 128 12.15 -8.64 -33.53
N ASN A 129 13.10 -8.27 -32.67
CA ASN A 129 13.80 -6.99 -32.78
C ASN A 129 14.65 -6.87 -34.05
N ILE A 130 15.20 -7.98 -34.56
CA ILE A 130 15.92 -8.01 -35.84
C ILE A 130 14.98 -7.72 -37.02
N GLN A 131 13.70 -8.12 -36.97
CA GLN A 131 12.72 -7.78 -38.02
C GLN A 131 12.47 -6.27 -38.12
N ASN A 132 12.70 -5.53 -37.04
CA ASN A 132 12.57 -4.07 -36.97
C ASN A 132 13.86 -3.34 -37.34
N MET A 133 14.97 -4.06 -37.57
CA MET A 133 16.22 -3.48 -38.05
C MET A 133 16.30 -3.57 -39.57
N ASP A 134 16.63 -2.44 -40.21
CA ASP A 134 16.85 -2.38 -41.65
C ASP A 134 17.97 -3.34 -42.08
N MET A 135 17.62 -4.32 -42.91
CA MET A 135 18.54 -5.33 -43.43
C MET A 135 19.73 -4.69 -44.16
N ASP A 136 19.54 -3.51 -44.75
CA ASP A 136 20.61 -2.78 -45.41
C ASP A 136 21.61 -2.21 -44.41
N ALA A 137 21.16 -1.73 -43.25
CA ALA A 137 22.03 -1.26 -42.17
C ALA A 137 22.83 -2.41 -41.51
N ILE A 138 22.22 -3.60 -41.39
CA ILE A 138 22.91 -4.81 -40.91
C ILE A 138 24.00 -5.22 -41.90
N LYS A 139 23.66 -5.23 -43.19
CA LYS A 139 24.60 -5.58 -44.26
C LYS A 139 25.76 -4.61 -44.34
N GLU A 140 25.51 -3.31 -44.22
CA GLU A 140 26.55 -2.29 -44.22
C GLU A 140 27.48 -2.44 -43.00
N LYS A 141 26.92 -2.62 -41.79
CA LYS A 141 27.72 -2.86 -40.58
C LYS A 141 28.55 -4.14 -40.66
N ALA A 142 27.97 -5.22 -41.18
CA ALA A 142 28.67 -6.49 -41.37
C ALA A 142 29.80 -6.37 -42.41
N GLN A 143 29.57 -5.63 -43.50
CA GLN A 143 30.61 -5.34 -44.50
C GLN A 143 31.71 -4.45 -43.91
N ALA A 144 31.35 -3.40 -43.16
CA ALA A 144 32.31 -2.50 -42.52
C ALA A 144 33.21 -3.27 -41.53
N THR A 145 32.63 -4.08 -40.64
CA THR A 145 33.40 -4.90 -39.69
C THR A 145 34.26 -5.95 -40.38
N PHE A 146 33.77 -6.61 -41.44
CA PHE A 146 34.60 -7.53 -42.22
C PHE A 146 35.80 -6.82 -42.86
N THR A 147 35.59 -5.60 -43.37
CA THR A 147 36.63 -4.81 -44.02
C THR A 147 37.66 -4.30 -43.02
N GLU A 148 37.21 -3.84 -41.85
CA GLU A 148 38.08 -3.43 -40.74
C GLU A 148 38.90 -4.61 -40.20
N MET A 149 38.28 -5.77 -40.01
CA MET A 149 38.97 -6.96 -39.52
C MET A 149 39.99 -7.46 -40.53
N LYS A 150 39.67 -7.38 -41.84
CA LYS A 150 40.61 -7.66 -42.92
C LYS A 150 41.78 -6.68 -42.93
N GLN A 151 41.52 -5.36 -42.84
CA GLN A 151 42.58 -4.36 -42.78
C GLN A 151 43.46 -4.49 -41.53
N ALA A 152 42.87 -4.79 -40.37
CA ALA A 152 43.61 -5.02 -39.14
C ALA A 152 44.49 -6.28 -39.23
N ALA A 153 44.02 -7.33 -39.90
CA ALA A 153 44.81 -8.53 -40.17
C ALA A 153 45.95 -8.26 -41.18
N GLU A 154 45.67 -7.52 -42.25
CA GLU A 154 46.68 -7.12 -43.24
C GLU A 154 47.77 -6.23 -42.61
N GLN A 155 47.39 -5.28 -41.76
CA GLN A 155 48.34 -4.46 -40.99
C GLN A 155 49.20 -5.32 -40.06
N LYS A 156 48.61 -6.27 -39.33
CA LYS A 156 49.35 -7.17 -38.43
C LYS A 156 50.29 -8.14 -39.16
N CYS A 157 49.96 -8.59 -40.37
CA CYS A 157 50.84 -9.43 -41.19
C CYS A 157 51.93 -8.64 -41.93
N SER A 158 51.72 -7.35 -42.23
CA SER A 158 52.73 -6.51 -42.91
C SER A 158 53.93 -6.10 -42.04
N VAL A 159 53.83 -6.32 -40.72
CA VAL A 159 54.85 -5.94 -39.72
C VAL A 159 55.70 -7.16 -39.28
N MET A 160 55.51 -8.34 -39.91
CA MET A 160 56.38 -9.52 -39.72
C MET A 160 57.43 -9.65 -40.83
#